data_AF-A0A932G663-F1
#
_entry.id   AF-A0A932G663-F1
#
_cell.length_a   1.000
_cell.length_b   1.000
_cell.length_c   1.000
_cell.angle_alpha   90.00
_cell.angle_beta   90.00
_cell.angle_gamma   90.00
#
_symmetry.space_group_name_H-M   'P 1'
#
loop_
_entity.id
_entity.type
_entity.pdbx_description
1 polymer ?
#
loop_
_entity_poly.entity_id
_entity_poly.type
_entity_poly.pdbx_seq_one_letter_code
_entity_poly.pdbx_strand_id
1 'polypeptide(L)'
;MNSHVVFKCRAFDYRMLPRERQPLEFFCDPNPEHGEPEETWPEHPLVEWLFDFPAARELILQELNYSPKAQSRCQLTNPFIGNKNRKPGDVDVLIWEKTNPHEAAVIECKRTKVKVESFSSGDVNGLGNLEEGVTQANELFGLGFHRTYLAILTIVQGRERTKFNVLGRGMTDRQFKKIYRCSSFGELRSEIGIIFVEVVKPTSRSLLEMAQIGVVVDKRAIPRSQPSDLTNKIQSLCP
;
A
#
# COMPACT_ATOMS: atom_id res chain seq x y z
N MET A 1 -5.91 21.75 -17.70
CA MET A 1 -6.80 20.68 -17.20
C MET A 1 -6.54 20.53 -15.72
N ASN A 2 -7.58 20.58 -14.88
CA ASN A 2 -7.43 20.23 -13.46
C ASN A 2 -7.40 18.71 -13.38
N SER A 3 -6.27 18.13 -13.00
CA SER A 3 -6.22 16.72 -12.61
C SER A 3 -6.77 16.58 -11.20
N HIS A 4 -7.64 15.58 -11.01
CA HIS A 4 -8.21 15.24 -9.71
C HIS A 4 -7.79 13.81 -9.37
N VAL A 5 -7.24 13.62 -8.17
CA VAL A 5 -6.93 12.30 -7.60
C VAL A 5 -8.04 11.97 -6.59
N VAL A 6 -8.70 10.83 -6.76
CA VAL A 6 -9.80 10.40 -5.88
C VAL A 6 -9.43 9.08 -5.24
N PHE A 7 -9.23 9.12 -3.92
CA PHE A 7 -9.02 7.91 -3.14
C PHE A 7 -10.35 7.21 -2.88
N LYS A 8 -10.39 5.89 -3.12
CA LYS A 8 -11.42 5.04 -2.51
C LYS A 8 -10.97 4.67 -1.11
N CYS A 9 -11.83 4.89 -0.13
CA CYS A 9 -11.47 4.72 1.28
C CYS A 9 -12.33 3.67 1.97
N ARG A 10 -11.73 2.94 2.90
CA ARG A 10 -12.41 2.10 3.89
C ARG A 10 -11.86 2.47 5.27
N ALA A 11 -12.75 2.70 6.22
CA ALA A 11 -12.39 2.88 7.63
C ALA A 11 -13.01 1.76 8.45
N PHE A 12 -12.31 1.31 9.48
CA PHE A 12 -12.81 0.31 10.41
C PHE A 12 -12.44 0.67 11.85
N ASP A 13 -13.27 0.19 12.76
CA ASP A 13 -13.05 0.20 14.20
C ASP A 13 -13.51 -1.17 14.73
N TYR A 14 -12.54 -1.98 15.11
CA TYR A 14 -12.73 -3.31 15.68
C TYR A 14 -12.67 -3.23 17.19
N ARG A 15 -13.56 -3.94 17.89
CA ARG A 15 -13.54 -4.07 19.35
C ARG A 15 -13.66 -5.55 19.72
N MET A 16 -12.80 -5.99 20.63
CA MET A 16 -13.04 -7.24 21.36
C MET A 16 -14.24 -7.02 22.27
N LEU A 17 -15.30 -7.82 22.09
CA LEU A 17 -16.49 -7.71 22.93
C LEU A 17 -16.15 -8.13 24.36
N PRO A 18 -16.39 -7.25 25.36
CA PRO A 18 -16.24 -7.65 26.76
C PRO A 18 -17.23 -8.77 27.09
N ARG A 19 -16.87 -9.64 28.05
CA ARG A 19 -17.77 -10.70 28.53
C ARG A 19 -19.04 -10.15 29.18
N GLU A 20 -18.99 -8.91 29.67
CA GLU A 20 -20.10 -8.22 30.29
C GLU A 20 -20.73 -7.20 29.32
N ARG A 21 -22.04 -6.94 29.46
CA ARG A 21 -22.76 -5.96 28.64
C ARG A 21 -22.37 -4.54 29.03
N GLN A 22 -21.35 -4.00 28.38
CA GLN A 22 -21.01 -2.58 28.45
C GLN A 22 -21.40 -1.87 27.15
N PRO A 23 -21.80 -0.58 27.20
CA PRO A 23 -21.98 0.23 26.00
C PRO A 23 -20.69 0.24 25.17
N LEU A 24 -20.82 0.06 23.85
CA LEU A 24 -19.71 0.12 22.91
C LEU A 24 -19.82 1.38 22.07
N GLU A 25 -18.75 2.15 22.02
CA GLU A 25 -18.61 3.32 21.16
C GLU A 25 -17.56 3.04 20.08
N PHE A 26 -17.90 3.41 18.83
CA PHE A 26 -17.04 3.25 17.66
C PHE A 26 -16.69 4.61 17.08
N PHE A 27 -15.49 4.72 16.51
CA PHE A 27 -14.95 5.93 15.92
C PHE A 27 -14.81 7.10 16.92
N CYS A 28 -14.58 6.77 18.18
CA CYS A 28 -14.28 7.72 19.25
C CYS A 28 -12.79 7.72 19.58
N ASP A 29 -12.27 8.86 20.06
CA ASP A 29 -10.93 8.94 20.62
C ASP A 29 -10.88 8.18 21.96
N PRO A 30 -9.99 7.19 22.12
CA PRO A 30 -9.75 6.61 23.44
C PRO A 30 -9.14 7.69 24.36
N ASN A 31 -9.35 7.54 25.67
CA ASN A 31 -8.79 8.44 26.68
C ASN A 31 -7.26 8.60 26.45
N PRO A 32 -6.73 9.84 26.28
CA PRO A 32 -5.34 10.09 25.89
C PRO A 32 -4.27 9.41 26.75
N GLU A 33 -4.61 9.09 28.01
CA GLU A 33 -3.75 8.46 29.01
C GLU A 33 -3.48 6.96 28.78
N HIS A 34 -4.25 6.31 27.90
CA HIS A 34 -4.11 4.87 27.60
C HIS A 34 -3.62 4.60 26.17
N GLY A 35 -2.91 5.54 25.56
CA GLY A 35 -2.37 5.34 24.22
C GLY A 35 -1.21 4.35 24.21
N GLU A 36 -1.25 3.39 23.29
CA GLU A 36 -0.07 2.59 23.00
C GLU A 36 1.06 3.48 22.45
N PRO A 37 2.33 3.08 22.67
CA PRO A 37 3.47 3.73 22.05
C PRO A 37 3.32 3.88 20.53
N GLU A 38 4.13 4.74 19.95
CA GLU A 38 4.18 4.92 18.50
C GLU A 38 4.56 3.60 17.80
N GLU A 39 3.55 2.89 17.32
CA GLU A 39 3.74 1.64 16.58
C GLU A 39 4.52 1.93 15.30
N THR A 40 5.71 1.34 15.20
CA THR A 40 6.54 1.42 14.00
C THR A 40 6.15 0.28 13.09
N TRP A 41 5.53 0.61 11.96
CA TRP A 41 5.23 -0.33 10.89
C TRP A 41 6.31 -0.23 9.81
N PRO A 42 7.25 -1.18 9.73
CA PRO A 42 8.19 -1.27 8.62
C PRO A 42 7.44 -1.60 7.31
N GLU A 43 8.13 -1.47 6.18
CA GLU A 43 7.54 -1.66 4.85
C GLU A 43 6.97 -3.06 4.65
N HIS A 44 7.77 -4.10 4.90
CA HIS A 44 7.38 -5.49 4.70
C HIS A 44 6.15 -5.92 5.53
N PRO A 45 6.11 -5.71 6.86
CA PRO A 45 4.92 -6.02 7.65
C PRO A 45 3.68 -5.21 7.25
N LEU A 46 3.85 -3.98 6.77
CA LEU A 46 2.74 -3.17 6.27
C LEU A 46 2.16 -3.76 4.97
N VAL A 47 3.03 -4.18 4.05
CA VAL A 47 2.63 -4.83 2.80
C VAL A 47 1.86 -6.11 3.10
N GLU A 48 2.41 -6.99 3.94
CA GLU A 48 1.74 -8.23 4.36
C GLU A 48 0.37 -7.94 4.98
N TRP A 49 0.30 -7.01 5.93
CA TRP A 49 -0.96 -6.63 6.55
C TRP A 49 -2.00 -6.12 5.55
N LEU A 50 -1.62 -5.30 4.56
CA LEU A 50 -2.54 -4.82 3.52
C LEU A 50 -3.11 -5.95 2.68
N PHE A 51 -2.36 -7.03 2.46
CA PHE A 51 -2.78 -8.17 1.65
C PHE A 51 -3.38 -9.34 2.45
N ASP A 52 -3.18 -9.36 3.77
CA ASP A 52 -3.82 -10.32 4.69
C ASP A 52 -5.13 -9.78 5.27
N PHE A 53 -5.25 -8.46 5.44
CA PHE A 53 -6.47 -7.83 5.96
C PHE A 53 -7.53 -7.72 4.86
N PRO A 54 -8.68 -8.43 4.96
CA PRO A 54 -9.64 -8.54 3.85
C PRO A 54 -10.13 -7.19 3.33
N ALA A 55 -10.38 -6.24 4.22
CA ALA A 55 -10.94 -4.96 3.82
C ALA A 55 -9.94 -4.11 2.99
N ALA A 56 -8.65 -4.14 3.35
CA ALA A 56 -7.57 -3.48 2.60
C ALA A 56 -7.35 -4.18 1.26
N ARG A 57 -7.20 -5.51 1.32
CA ARG A 57 -6.93 -6.37 0.18
C ARG A 57 -7.98 -6.23 -0.92
N GLU A 58 -9.25 -6.33 -0.56
CA GLU A 58 -10.36 -6.15 -1.51
C GLU A 58 -10.33 -4.77 -2.18
N LEU A 59 -10.04 -3.72 -1.43
CA LEU A 59 -9.97 -2.36 -1.95
C LEU A 59 -8.84 -2.22 -2.99
N ILE A 60 -7.66 -2.78 -2.68
CA ILE A 60 -6.51 -2.81 -3.60
C ILE A 60 -6.86 -3.61 -4.86
N LEU A 61 -7.42 -4.82 -4.72
CA LEU A 61 -7.77 -5.67 -5.86
C LEU A 61 -8.84 -5.02 -6.76
N GLN A 62 -9.84 -4.36 -6.16
CA GLN A 62 -10.86 -3.62 -6.90
C GLN A 62 -10.24 -2.48 -7.72
N GLU A 63 -9.32 -1.70 -7.14
CA GLU A 63 -8.63 -0.63 -7.86
C GLU A 63 -7.78 -1.14 -9.03
N LEU A 64 -7.19 -2.33 -8.86
CA LEU A 64 -6.39 -3.01 -9.88
C LEU A 64 -7.21 -3.84 -10.89
N ASN A 65 -8.54 -3.84 -10.76
CA ASN A 65 -9.46 -4.65 -11.58
C ASN A 65 -9.21 -6.16 -11.52
N TYR A 66 -8.84 -6.67 -10.34
CA TYR A 66 -8.81 -8.11 -10.04
C TYR A 66 -10.06 -8.51 -9.25
N SER A 67 -10.43 -9.78 -9.35
CA SER A 67 -11.46 -10.39 -8.52
C SER A 67 -11.03 -10.37 -7.05
N PRO A 68 -11.97 -10.26 -6.09
CA PRO A 68 -11.67 -10.51 -4.69
C PRO A 68 -11.04 -11.89 -4.42
N LYS A 69 -11.25 -12.85 -5.33
CA LYS A 69 -10.69 -14.22 -5.28
C LYS A 69 -9.32 -14.38 -5.93
N ALA A 70 -8.78 -13.32 -6.55
CA ALA A 70 -7.42 -13.33 -7.09
C ALA A 70 -6.46 -13.80 -6.00
N GLN A 71 -5.39 -14.48 -6.38
CA GLN A 71 -4.34 -14.89 -5.45
C GLN A 71 -3.36 -13.75 -5.25
N SER A 72 -2.78 -13.68 -4.04
CA SER A 72 -1.70 -12.75 -3.72
C SER A 72 -0.63 -13.45 -2.90
N ARG A 73 0.63 -13.06 -3.11
CA ARG A 73 1.80 -13.49 -2.33
C ARG A 73 2.72 -12.29 -2.15
N CYS A 74 3.26 -12.16 -0.93
CA CYS A 74 4.21 -11.11 -0.59
C CYS A 74 5.63 -11.65 -0.47
N GLN A 75 6.63 -10.79 -0.66
CA GLN A 75 8.06 -11.07 -0.43
C GLN A 75 8.57 -12.33 -1.16
N LEU A 76 8.27 -12.43 -2.46
CA LEU A 76 8.66 -13.57 -3.27
C LEU A 76 10.09 -13.40 -3.77
N THR A 77 10.95 -14.36 -3.42
CA THR A 77 12.30 -14.48 -4.00
C THR A 77 12.32 -15.55 -5.10
N ASN A 78 12.12 -16.81 -4.73
CA ASN A 78 11.99 -17.92 -5.68
C ASN A 78 10.56 -18.03 -6.24
N PRO A 79 10.36 -18.51 -7.49
CA PRO A 79 11.35 -18.88 -8.51
C PRO A 79 11.74 -17.71 -9.45
N PHE A 80 11.49 -16.46 -9.06
CA PHE A 80 11.59 -15.30 -9.94
C PHE A 80 12.98 -14.65 -9.91
N ILE A 81 13.60 -14.61 -8.74
CA ILE A 81 14.92 -14.01 -8.51
C ILE A 81 15.97 -15.12 -8.50
N GLY A 82 16.66 -15.30 -9.64
CA GLY A 82 17.67 -16.35 -9.82
C GLY A 82 19.01 -16.08 -9.11
N ASN A 83 19.25 -14.85 -8.65
CA ASN A 83 20.46 -14.48 -7.93
C ASN A 83 20.13 -13.45 -6.83
N LYS A 84 20.20 -13.86 -5.56
CA LYS A 84 19.93 -13.00 -4.39
C LYS A 84 20.86 -11.78 -4.27
N ASN A 85 21.98 -11.76 -5.01
CA ASN A 85 22.94 -10.66 -5.02
C ASN A 85 22.69 -9.65 -6.16
N ARG A 86 21.65 -9.84 -6.99
CA ARG A 86 21.21 -8.88 -8.01
C ARG A 86 19.85 -8.33 -7.64
N LYS A 87 19.64 -7.04 -7.90
CA LYS A 87 18.33 -6.41 -7.76
C LYS A 87 17.42 -6.74 -8.97
N PRO A 88 16.09 -6.83 -8.78
CA PRO A 88 15.39 -6.76 -7.50
C PRO A 88 15.68 -7.99 -6.63
N GLY A 89 15.86 -7.78 -5.33
CA GLY A 89 16.21 -8.84 -4.37
C GLY A 89 15.04 -9.77 -4.05
N ASP A 90 13.84 -9.24 -4.18
CA ASP A 90 12.53 -9.85 -3.95
C ASP A 90 11.45 -9.12 -4.75
N VAL A 91 10.27 -9.72 -4.78
CA VAL A 91 9.04 -9.17 -5.32
C VAL A 91 8.11 -8.89 -4.15
N ASP A 92 7.83 -7.62 -3.87
CA ASP A 92 7.02 -7.24 -2.70
C ASP A 92 5.62 -7.83 -2.77
N VAL A 93 4.96 -7.76 -3.93
CA VAL A 93 3.64 -8.37 -4.15
C VAL A 93 3.51 -8.94 -5.56
N LEU A 94 3.02 -10.17 -5.65
CA LEU A 94 2.51 -10.80 -6.87
C LEU A 94 1.00 -11.03 -6.74
N ILE A 95 0.22 -10.66 -7.77
CA ILE A 95 -1.23 -10.84 -7.85
C ILE A 95 -1.60 -11.54 -9.16
N TRP A 96 -2.47 -12.53 -9.12
CA TRP A 96 -2.96 -13.20 -10.33
C TRP A 96 -4.32 -13.88 -10.14
N GLU A 97 -5.05 -14.09 -11.23
CA GLU A 97 -6.23 -14.95 -11.22
C GLU A 97 -5.80 -16.41 -11.44
N LYS A 98 -6.38 -17.37 -10.69
CA LYS A 98 -6.06 -18.80 -10.85
C LYS A 98 -6.29 -19.29 -12.28
N THR A 99 -7.29 -18.74 -12.98
CA THR A 99 -7.60 -19.08 -14.37
C THR A 99 -6.71 -18.37 -15.39
N ASN A 100 -6.11 -17.22 -15.01
CA ASN A 100 -5.32 -16.37 -15.92
C ASN A 100 -3.93 -16.04 -15.33
N PRO A 101 -3.06 -17.04 -15.08
CA PRO A 101 -1.72 -16.79 -14.55
C PRO A 101 -0.82 -15.96 -15.50
N HIS A 102 -1.17 -15.90 -16.78
CA HIS A 102 -0.49 -15.08 -17.80
C HIS A 102 -0.81 -13.58 -17.70
N GLU A 103 -1.80 -13.20 -16.88
CA GLU A 103 -2.21 -11.81 -16.63
C GLU A 103 -1.75 -11.30 -15.26
N ALA A 104 -0.67 -11.84 -14.71
CA ALA A 104 -0.22 -11.49 -13.36
C ALA A 104 0.31 -10.05 -13.26
N ALA A 105 -0.05 -9.38 -12.17
CA ALA A 105 0.49 -8.09 -11.79
C ALA A 105 1.55 -8.26 -10.72
N VAL A 106 2.57 -7.42 -10.80
CA VAL A 106 3.61 -7.32 -9.80
C VAL A 106 3.70 -5.90 -9.27
N ILE A 107 3.98 -5.74 -7.99
CA ILE A 107 4.03 -4.44 -7.32
C ILE A 107 5.33 -4.35 -6.53
N GLU A 108 6.08 -3.29 -6.78
CA GLU A 108 7.15 -2.79 -5.91
C GLU A 108 6.53 -1.77 -4.94
N CYS A 109 6.84 -1.85 -3.66
CA CYS A 109 6.30 -0.97 -2.63
C CYS A 109 7.40 -0.07 -2.07
N LYS A 110 7.06 1.21 -1.82
CA LYS A 110 7.88 2.09 -1.01
C LYS A 110 7.07 2.82 0.04
N ARG A 111 7.57 2.78 1.26
CA ARG A 111 6.91 3.37 2.42
C ARG A 111 7.36 4.81 2.64
N THR A 112 6.38 5.70 2.80
CA THR A 112 6.59 7.05 3.34
C THR A 112 5.81 7.22 4.66
N LYS A 113 6.16 8.24 5.45
CA LYS A 113 5.55 8.46 6.76
C LYS A 113 5.27 9.94 7.02
N VAL A 114 4.05 10.22 7.42
CA VAL A 114 3.62 11.50 7.99
C VAL A 114 3.46 11.33 9.49
N LYS A 115 4.35 11.98 10.25
CA LYS A 115 4.30 11.99 11.71
C LYS A 115 3.47 13.17 12.21
N VAL A 116 3.15 13.14 13.50
CA VAL A 116 2.42 14.21 14.19
C VAL A 116 3.06 15.58 13.95
N GLU A 117 4.37 15.70 14.19
CA GLU A 117 5.13 16.94 14.03
C GLU A 117 5.18 17.41 12.57
N SER A 118 4.95 16.51 11.61
CA SER A 118 5.01 16.81 10.18
C SER A 118 3.80 17.58 9.67
N PHE A 119 2.71 17.72 10.45
CA PHE A 119 1.52 18.47 9.98
C PHE A 119 1.72 19.98 9.98
N SER A 120 2.57 20.52 10.85
CA SER A 120 2.90 21.95 10.86
C SER A 120 3.94 22.28 9.78
N SER A 121 4.98 21.46 9.65
CA SER A 121 6.03 21.66 8.63
C SER A 121 5.60 21.25 7.22
N GLY A 122 4.62 20.34 7.12
CA GLY A 122 4.19 19.71 5.88
C GLY A 122 5.17 18.66 5.38
N ASP A 123 6.03 18.11 6.23
CA ASP A 123 7.05 17.12 5.84
C ASP A 123 6.48 15.73 5.63
N VAL A 124 7.24 14.94 4.87
CA VAL A 124 6.98 13.53 4.60
C VAL A 124 8.32 12.81 4.68
N ASN A 125 8.42 11.83 5.56
CA ASN A 125 9.62 11.02 5.73
C ASN A 125 9.63 9.88 4.71
N GLY A 126 10.82 9.43 4.31
CA GLY A 126 10.99 8.32 3.35
C GLY A 126 10.91 8.73 1.88
N LEU A 127 10.81 10.02 1.56
CA LEU A 127 10.83 10.50 0.17
C LEU A 127 12.10 10.11 -0.58
N GLY A 128 13.25 10.05 0.11
CA GLY A 128 14.52 9.63 -0.50
C GLY A 128 14.54 8.18 -0.97
N ASN A 129 13.69 7.31 -0.41
CA ASN A 129 13.60 5.91 -0.81
C ASN A 129 12.78 5.71 -2.09
N LEU A 130 12.11 6.76 -2.57
CA LEU A 130 11.28 6.67 -3.79
C LEU A 130 12.14 6.52 -5.05
N GLU A 131 13.35 7.08 -5.07
CA GLU A 131 14.31 6.87 -6.17
C GLU A 131 14.73 5.40 -6.28
N GLU A 132 15.00 4.77 -5.14
CA GLU A 132 15.30 3.33 -5.09
C GLU A 132 14.10 2.51 -5.58
N GLY A 133 12.88 2.85 -5.17
CA GLY A 133 11.67 2.18 -5.66
C GLY A 133 11.42 2.34 -7.15
N VAL A 134 11.74 3.51 -7.73
CA VAL A 134 11.66 3.69 -9.19
C VAL A 134 12.65 2.77 -9.90
N THR A 135 13.88 2.68 -9.38
CA THR A 135 14.91 1.78 -9.91
C THR A 135 14.44 0.32 -9.84
N GLN A 136 13.97 -0.12 -8.67
CA GLN A 136 13.50 -1.49 -8.46
C GLN A 136 12.28 -1.82 -9.32
N ALA A 137 11.31 -0.91 -9.43
CA ALA A 137 10.14 -1.10 -10.29
C ALA A 137 10.53 -1.22 -11.78
N ASN A 138 11.52 -0.43 -12.24
CA ASN A 138 12.03 -0.51 -13.60
C ASN A 138 12.73 -1.85 -13.88
N GLU A 139 13.52 -2.37 -12.93
CA GLU A 139 14.15 -3.69 -13.03
C GLU A 139 13.10 -4.82 -12.99
N LEU A 140 12.11 -4.70 -12.10
CA LEU A 140 10.98 -5.61 -11.97
C LEU A 140 10.14 -5.66 -13.25
N PHE A 141 9.95 -4.51 -13.91
CA PHE A 141 9.37 -4.44 -15.26
C PHE A 141 10.24 -5.16 -16.29
N GLY A 142 11.55 -5.30 -16.09
CA GLY A 142 12.41 -6.13 -16.94
C GLY A 142 12.06 -7.62 -16.91
N LEU A 143 11.44 -8.13 -15.83
CA LEU A 143 11.27 -9.58 -15.60
C LEU A 143 10.20 -10.28 -16.45
N GLY A 144 9.24 -9.55 -17.01
CA GLY A 144 8.26 -10.15 -17.93
C GLY A 144 6.80 -10.01 -17.53
N PHE A 145 6.47 -9.56 -16.31
CA PHE A 145 5.08 -9.57 -15.82
C PHE A 145 4.10 -8.82 -16.74
N HIS A 146 2.84 -9.27 -16.75
CA HIS A 146 1.79 -8.68 -17.57
C HIS A 146 1.54 -7.21 -17.20
N ARG A 147 1.57 -6.89 -15.90
CA ARG A 147 1.49 -5.52 -15.37
C ARG A 147 2.52 -5.33 -14.26
N THR A 148 3.13 -4.15 -14.20
CA THR A 148 4.06 -3.75 -13.14
C THR A 148 3.60 -2.44 -12.54
N TYR A 149 3.64 -2.34 -11.22
CA TYR A 149 3.27 -1.16 -10.47
C TYR A 149 4.36 -0.76 -9.48
N LEU A 150 4.46 0.54 -9.22
CA LEU A 150 5.09 1.09 -8.03
C LEU A 150 3.98 1.60 -7.09
N ALA A 151 3.94 1.09 -5.87
CA ALA A 151 3.00 1.49 -4.84
C ALA A 151 3.68 2.33 -3.77
N ILE A 152 3.15 3.52 -3.51
CA ILE A 152 3.60 4.40 -2.44
C ILE A 152 2.68 4.25 -1.24
N LEU A 153 3.20 3.60 -0.19
CA LEU A 153 2.46 3.31 1.04
C LEU A 153 2.75 4.40 2.06
N THR A 154 1.78 5.26 2.32
CA THR A 154 1.96 6.38 3.25
C THR A 154 1.25 6.13 4.55
N ILE A 155 2.02 5.96 5.64
CA ILE A 155 1.45 5.86 6.98
C ILE A 155 1.29 7.25 7.58
N VAL A 156 0.09 7.56 8.06
CA VAL A 156 -0.27 8.88 8.60
C VAL A 156 -0.64 8.75 10.07
N GLN A 157 0.06 9.47 10.94
CA GLN A 157 -0.27 9.53 12.37
C GLN A 157 -1.28 10.64 12.64
N GLY A 158 -2.54 10.36 12.32
CA GLY A 158 -3.63 11.33 12.39
C GLY A 158 -4.07 11.75 13.80
N ARG A 159 -3.66 11.04 14.87
CA ARG A 159 -4.12 11.22 16.26
C ARG A 159 -4.26 12.69 16.69
N GLU A 160 -3.24 13.50 16.49
CA GLU A 160 -3.21 14.89 16.98
C GLU A 160 -4.00 15.88 16.10
N ARG A 161 -4.62 15.41 15.01
CA ARG A 161 -5.49 16.22 14.15
C ARG A 161 -6.93 16.30 14.71
N THR A 162 -7.06 16.59 16.01
CA THR A 162 -8.33 16.56 16.75
C THR A 162 -9.36 17.59 16.28
N LYS A 163 -8.94 18.62 15.56
CA LYS A 163 -9.85 19.57 14.89
C LYS A 163 -10.70 18.96 13.76
N PHE A 164 -10.37 17.74 13.33
CA PHE A 164 -11.14 16.98 12.35
C PHE A 164 -11.74 15.74 13.02
N ASN A 165 -12.88 15.29 12.48
CA ASN A 165 -13.39 13.96 12.82
C ASN A 165 -12.37 12.88 12.43
N VAL A 166 -12.50 11.69 13.02
CA VAL A 166 -11.59 10.55 12.81
C VAL A 166 -11.28 10.29 11.33
N LEU A 167 -12.27 10.43 10.45
CA LEU A 167 -12.14 10.18 9.00
C LEU A 167 -11.37 11.30 8.25
N GLY A 168 -11.28 12.50 8.83
CA GLY A 168 -10.60 13.67 8.26
C GLY A 168 -9.14 13.82 8.71
N ARG A 169 -8.57 12.81 9.38
CA ARG A 169 -7.22 12.87 9.98
C ARG A 169 -6.10 12.35 9.09
N GLY A 170 -6.35 12.22 7.78
CA GLY A 170 -5.35 11.83 6.79
C GLY A 170 -4.30 12.92 6.49
N MET A 171 -3.54 12.71 5.42
CA MET A 171 -2.55 13.67 4.92
C MET A 171 -3.21 15.00 4.53
N THR A 172 -2.42 16.06 4.60
CA THR A 172 -2.77 17.33 3.95
C THR A 172 -2.46 17.30 2.46
N ASP A 173 -3.14 18.16 1.68
CA ASP A 173 -2.82 18.42 0.28
C ASP A 173 -1.34 18.77 0.06
N ARG A 174 -0.73 19.52 1.00
CA ARG A 174 0.68 19.89 0.93
C ARG A 174 1.59 18.67 1.01
N GLN A 175 1.29 17.74 1.91
CA GLN A 175 2.03 16.50 2.08
C GLN A 175 1.84 15.58 0.87
N PHE A 176 0.59 15.38 0.44
CA PHE A 176 0.31 14.58 -0.75
C PHE A 176 1.01 15.15 -2.01
N LYS A 177 0.99 16.48 -2.21
CA LYS A 177 1.69 17.13 -3.33
C LYS A 177 3.20 16.91 -3.31
N LYS A 178 3.84 16.80 -2.14
CA LYS A 178 5.28 16.48 -2.04
C LYS A 178 5.57 15.07 -2.56
N ILE A 179 4.72 14.10 -2.22
CA ILE A 179 4.84 12.73 -2.72
C ILE A 179 4.53 12.68 -4.21
N TYR A 180 3.39 13.26 -4.62
CA TYR A 180 2.90 13.23 -6.00
C TYR A 180 3.85 13.89 -7.00
N ARG A 181 4.59 14.91 -6.57
CA ARG A 181 5.56 15.64 -7.40
C ARG A 181 7.00 15.17 -7.18
N CYS A 182 7.20 13.97 -6.64
CA CYS A 182 8.54 13.42 -6.51
C CYS A 182 9.21 13.35 -7.90
N SER A 183 10.38 13.97 -8.03
CA SER A 183 11.06 14.10 -9.33
C SER A 183 11.51 12.76 -9.90
N SER A 184 11.80 11.78 -9.05
CA SER A 184 12.23 10.44 -9.48
C SER A 184 11.15 9.73 -10.30
N PHE A 185 9.86 10.09 -10.16
CA PHE A 185 8.81 9.52 -11.00
C PHE A 185 8.98 9.86 -12.49
N GLY A 186 9.76 10.89 -12.84
CA GLY A 186 10.14 11.17 -14.22
C GLY A 186 11.04 10.10 -14.86
N GLU A 187 11.72 9.29 -14.05
CA GLU A 187 12.60 8.20 -14.50
C GLU A 187 11.87 6.84 -14.52
N LEU A 188 10.64 6.79 -14.00
CA LEU A 188 9.81 5.59 -14.02
C LEU A 188 9.33 5.32 -15.44
N ARG A 189 9.49 4.08 -15.92
CA ARG A 189 9.01 3.69 -17.25
C ARG A 189 7.53 4.05 -17.45
N SER A 190 7.22 4.54 -18.65
CA SER A 190 5.88 5.01 -19.02
C SER A 190 4.80 3.92 -18.88
N GLU A 191 5.19 2.66 -18.95
CA GLU A 191 4.34 1.48 -18.90
C GLU A 191 4.04 1.01 -17.46
N ILE A 192 4.83 1.43 -16.48
CA ILE A 192 4.63 1.09 -15.06
C ILE A 192 3.53 1.97 -14.47
N GLY A 193 2.59 1.34 -13.78
CA GLY A 193 1.53 2.04 -13.06
C GLY A 193 1.98 2.59 -11.71
N ILE A 194 1.27 3.59 -11.20
CA ILE A 194 1.52 4.19 -9.88
C ILE A 194 0.27 4.04 -9.03
N ILE A 195 0.45 3.49 -7.83
CA ILE A 195 -0.58 3.30 -6.82
C ILE A 195 -0.22 4.17 -5.62
N PHE A 196 -1.16 4.94 -5.10
CA PHE A 196 -1.02 5.57 -3.80
C PHE A 196 -1.91 4.85 -2.80
N VAL A 197 -1.32 4.43 -1.69
CA VAL A 197 -2.04 3.85 -0.55
C VAL A 197 -1.80 4.74 0.66
N GLU A 198 -2.86 5.23 1.27
CA GLU A 198 -2.81 5.98 2.52
C GLU A 198 -3.33 5.08 3.64
N VAL A 199 -2.54 4.91 4.70
CA VAL A 199 -2.95 4.20 5.92
C VAL A 199 -2.91 5.18 7.08
N VAL A 200 -4.09 5.62 7.50
CA VAL A 200 -4.25 6.59 8.58
C VAL A 200 -4.46 5.85 9.90
N LYS A 201 -3.65 6.21 10.91
CA LYS A 201 -3.83 5.89 12.32
C LYS A 201 -4.50 7.09 13.00
N PRO A 202 -5.85 7.15 13.08
CA PRO A 202 -6.54 8.34 13.53
C PRO A 202 -6.57 8.51 15.05
N THR A 203 -6.23 7.45 15.81
CA THR A 203 -6.21 7.42 17.28
C THR A 203 -4.92 6.77 17.80
N SER A 204 -4.77 6.57 19.11
CA SER A 204 -3.62 5.85 19.69
C SER A 204 -3.68 4.34 19.56
N ARG A 205 -4.83 3.76 19.21
CA ARG A 205 -5.07 2.31 19.08
C ARG A 205 -4.22 1.70 17.97
N SER A 206 -3.88 0.42 18.06
CA SER A 206 -3.16 -0.29 17.00
C SER A 206 -3.85 -0.17 15.64
N LEU A 207 -3.07 -0.16 14.56
CA LEU A 207 -3.61 -0.21 13.19
C LEU A 207 -4.47 -1.45 12.94
N LEU A 208 -4.26 -2.54 13.70
CA LEU A 208 -5.09 -3.75 13.61
C LEU A 208 -6.51 -3.54 14.14
N GLU A 209 -6.69 -2.57 15.03
CA GLU A 209 -7.96 -2.28 15.66
C GLU A 209 -8.70 -1.14 14.97
N MET A 210 -7.98 -0.11 14.55
CA MET A 210 -8.60 1.08 13.98
C MET A 210 -7.69 1.76 12.98
N ALA A 211 -8.12 1.79 11.73
CA ALA A 211 -7.44 2.52 10.68
C ALA A 211 -8.41 2.99 9.60
N GLN A 212 -7.95 3.95 8.81
CA GLN A 212 -8.52 4.26 7.51
C GLN A 212 -7.50 3.93 6.44
N ILE A 213 -7.94 3.21 5.41
CA ILE A 213 -7.15 2.87 4.24
C ILE A 213 -7.76 3.58 3.04
N GLY A 214 -6.96 4.40 2.37
CA GLY A 214 -7.28 4.99 1.07
C GLY A 214 -6.42 4.35 -0.03
N VAL A 215 -7.01 4.03 -1.18
CA VAL A 215 -6.27 3.55 -2.35
C VAL A 215 -6.69 4.33 -3.58
N VAL A 216 -5.72 4.63 -4.44
CA VAL A 216 -5.96 5.14 -5.80
C VAL A 216 -4.89 4.63 -6.75
N VAL A 217 -5.31 4.19 -7.93
CA VAL A 217 -4.40 3.94 -9.06
C VAL A 217 -4.39 5.21 -9.93
N ASP A 218 -3.41 6.08 -9.68
CA ASP A 218 -3.27 7.36 -10.42
C ASP A 218 -2.86 7.13 -11.88
N LYS A 219 -1.91 6.21 -12.09
CA LYS A 219 -1.47 5.78 -13.40
C LYS A 219 -1.67 4.27 -13.52
N ARG A 220 -2.51 3.83 -14.47
CA ARG A 220 -2.67 2.40 -14.74
C ARG A 220 -1.45 1.85 -15.48
N ALA A 221 -1.01 0.65 -15.10
CA ALA A 221 0.04 -0.04 -15.83
C ALA A 221 -0.44 -0.42 -17.23
N ILE A 222 0.44 -0.32 -18.23
CA ILE A 222 0.16 -0.76 -19.60
C ILE A 222 0.36 -2.28 -19.65
N PRO A 223 -0.69 -3.06 -19.97
CA PRO A 223 -0.57 -4.52 -20.07
C PRO A 223 0.39 -4.94 -21.18
N ARG A 224 1.09 -6.06 -20.98
CA ARG A 224 1.94 -6.67 -22.03
C ARG A 224 1.90 -8.19 -22.01
N SER A 225 2.42 -8.82 -23.07
CA SER A 225 2.52 -10.28 -23.11
C SER A 225 3.51 -10.77 -22.06
N GLN A 226 3.04 -11.67 -21.18
CA GLN A 226 3.88 -12.32 -20.19
C GLN A 226 4.59 -13.55 -20.82
N PRO A 227 5.91 -13.74 -20.61
CA PRO A 227 6.60 -14.93 -21.08
C PRO A 227 5.99 -16.23 -20.54
N SER A 228 6.02 -17.29 -21.33
CA SER A 228 5.52 -18.63 -20.94
C SER A 228 6.20 -19.15 -19.69
N ASP A 229 7.52 -18.98 -19.59
CA ASP A 229 8.31 -19.46 -18.44
C ASP A 229 7.88 -18.79 -17.14
N LEU A 230 7.60 -17.48 -17.20
CA LEU A 230 7.11 -16.73 -16.05
C LEU A 230 5.69 -17.17 -15.66
N THR A 231 4.84 -17.38 -16.67
CA THR A 231 3.47 -17.90 -16.48
C THR A 231 3.47 -19.28 -15.81
N ASN A 232 4.34 -20.18 -16.26
CA ASN A 232 4.48 -21.52 -15.69
C ASN A 232 4.96 -21.47 -14.23
N LYS A 233 5.90 -20.58 -13.92
CA LYS A 233 6.34 -20.31 -12.54
C LYS A 233 5.17 -19.88 -11.65
N ILE A 234 4.36 -18.93 -12.10
CA ILE A 234 3.19 -18.45 -11.33
C ILE A 234 2.15 -19.56 -11.15
N GLN A 235 1.91 -20.35 -12.19
CA GLN A 235 0.98 -21.48 -12.12
C GLN A 235 1.41 -22.53 -11.09
N SER A 236 2.73 -22.76 -10.94
CA SER A 236 3.28 -23.67 -9.92
C SER A 236 3.06 -23.21 -8.47
N LEU A 237 2.73 -21.93 -8.25
CA LEU A 237 2.37 -21.41 -6.92
C LEU A 237 0.93 -21.72 -6.52
N CYS A 238 0.12 -22.25 -7.44
CA CYS A 238 -1.26 -22.65 -7.17
C CYS A 238 -1.28 -24.12 -6.69
N PRO A 239 -1.63 -24.38 -5.42
CA PRO A 239 -1.95 -25.72 -4.98
C PRO A 239 -3.25 -26.24 -5.64
#